data_AF-A0A838MX44-F1
#
_entry.id   AF-A0A838MX44-F1
#
_cell.length_a   1.000
_cell.length_b   1.000
_cell.length_c   1.000
_cell.angle_alpha   90.00
_cell.angle_beta   90.00
_cell.angle_gamma   90.00
#
_symmetry.space_group_name_H-M   'P 1'
#
loop_
_entity.id
_entity.type
_entity.pdbx_description
1 polymer ?
#
loop_
_entity_poly.entity_id
_entity_poly.type
_entity_poly.pdbx_seq_one_letter_code
_entity_poly.pdbx_strand_id
1 'polypeptide(L)' 'MRYIPNSPDERTEMLRAVGLNAPEELFDSIPADILLKNPLNIPGALSEMEL' A
#
# COMPACT_ATOMS: atom_id res chain seq x y z
N MET A 1 4.13 10.43 -14.90
CA MET A 1 2.73 10.42 -14.42
C MET A 1 2.66 9.81 -13.02
N ARG A 2 1.86 10.33 -12.07
CA ARG A 2 1.63 9.62 -10.79
C ARG A 2 0.75 8.40 -11.02
N TYR A 3 1.29 7.22 -10.78
CA TYR A 3 0.56 5.95 -10.93
C TYR A 3 -0.52 5.77 -9.84
N ILE A 4 -0.28 6.28 -8.64
CA ILE A 4 -1.23 6.25 -7.53
C ILE A 4 -2.07 7.53 -7.59
N PRO A 5 -3.38 7.44 -7.87
CA PRO A 5 -4.22 8.60 -8.12
C PRO A 5 -4.60 9.34 -6.83
N ASN A 6 -4.79 8.58 -5.74
CA ASN A 6 -5.27 9.13 -4.47
C ASN A 6 -4.11 9.74 -3.67
N SER A 7 -4.34 10.95 -3.17
CA SER A 7 -3.49 11.62 -2.20
C SER A 7 -3.47 10.89 -0.85
N PRO A 8 -2.46 11.17 0.01
CA PRO A 8 -2.43 10.64 1.38
C PRO A 8 -3.71 10.95 2.16
N ASP A 9 -4.25 12.17 2.04
CA ASP A 9 -5.44 12.61 2.78
C ASP A 9 -6.69 11.85 2.33
N GLU A 10 -6.90 11.70 1.02
CA GLU A 10 -8.01 10.89 0.46
C GLU A 10 -7.93 9.44 0.94
N ARG A 11 -6.73 8.85 0.98
CA ARG A 11 -6.54 7.49 1.50
C ARG A 11 -6.91 7.38 2.98
N THR A 12 -6.54 8.36 3.79
CA THR A 12 -6.93 8.41 5.20
C THR A 12 -8.44 8.57 5.38
N GLU A 13 -9.09 9.40 4.57
CA GLU A 13 -10.55 9.54 4.58
C GLU A 13 -11.26 8.24 4.21
N MET A 14 -10.80 7.55 3.16
CA MET A 14 -11.36 6.25 2.76
C MET A 14 -11.22 5.20 3.87
N LEU A 15 -10.05 5.12 4.54
CA LEU A 15 -9.85 4.18 5.66
C LEU A 15 -10.81 4.49 6.82
N ARG A 16 -10.95 5.77 7.19
CA ARG A 16 -11.90 6.19 8.23
C ARG A 16 -13.35 5.86 7.87
N ALA A 17 -13.73 6.00 6.60
CA ALA A 17 -15.08 5.69 6.12
C ALA A 17 -15.45 4.20 6.32
N VAL A 18 -14.46 3.31 6.34
CA VAL A 18 -14.64 1.88 6.64
C VAL A 18 -14.24 1.48 8.06
N GLY A 19 -13.96 2.47 8.93
CA GLY A 19 -13.63 2.24 10.34
C GLY A 19 -12.21 1.75 10.62
N LEU A 20 -11.28 1.93 9.67
CA LEU A 20 -9.89 1.51 9.77
C LEU A 20 -8.95 2.70 10.00
N ASN A 21 -7.81 2.45 10.64
CA ASN A 21 -6.79 3.45 10.94
C ASN A 21 -5.55 3.30 10.06
N ALA A 22 -5.33 2.10 9.50
CA ALA A 22 -4.14 1.75 8.74
C ALA A 22 -4.49 0.88 7.51
N PRO A 23 -3.77 1.03 6.38
CA PRO A 23 -3.97 0.18 5.20
C PRO A 23 -3.75 -1.31 5.47
N GLU A 24 -2.92 -1.66 6.45
CA GLU A 24 -2.58 -3.03 6.80
C GLU A 24 -3.82 -3.81 7.28
N GLU A 25 -4.76 -3.13 7.95
CA GLU A 25 -6.01 -3.72 8.46
C GLU A 25 -6.94 -4.19 7.32
N LEU A 26 -6.76 -3.69 6.09
CA LEU A 26 -7.49 -4.18 4.92
C LEU A 26 -7.15 -5.63 4.58
N PHE A 27 -6.02 -6.14 5.09
CA PHE A 27 -5.53 -7.48 4.80
C PHE A 27 -5.80 -8.48 5.92
N ASP A 28 -6.57 -8.12 6.96
CA ASP A 28 -6.87 -8.99 8.12
C ASP A 28 -7.54 -10.33 7.75
N SER A 29 -8.16 -10.42 6.57
CA SER A 29 -8.70 -11.68 6.05
C SER A 29 -7.63 -12.67 5.59
N ILE A 30 -6.38 -12.23 5.45
CA ILE A 30 -5.25 -13.04 4.99
C ILE A 30 -4.50 -13.57 6.23
N PRO A 31 -4.39 -14.90 6.42
CA PRO A 31 -3.64 -15.46 7.53
C PRO A 31 -2.19 -14.96 7.61
N ALA A 32 -1.75 -14.57 8.80
CA ALA A 32 -0.44 -13.93 9.00
C ALA A 32 0.77 -14.85 8.74
N ASP A 33 0.56 -16.17 8.70
CA ASP A 33 1.56 -17.17 8.39
C ASP A 33 1.86 -17.27 6.88
N ILE A 34 0.91 -16.92 6.02
CA ILE A 34 1.09 -16.91 4.55
C ILE A 34 1.49 -15.53 4.00
N LEU A 35 1.43 -14.47 4.82
CA LEU A 35 1.89 -13.14 4.43
C LEU A 35 3.42 -13.11 4.27
N LEU A 36 3.90 -12.48 3.20
CA LEU A 36 5.31 -12.24 2.99
C LEU A 36 5.83 -11.24 4.04
N LYS A 37 6.74 -11.68 4.90
CA LYS A 37 7.29 -10.87 6.02
C LYS A 37 8.50 -10.04 5.65
N ASN A 38 9.07 -10.26 4.47
CA ASN A 38 10.27 -9.59 3.99
C ASN A 38 9.94 -8.71 2.77
N PRO A 39 10.72 -7.67 2.50
CA PRO A 39 10.59 -6.90 1.27
C PRO A 39 10.69 -7.78 0.02
N LEU A 40 10.07 -7.34 -1.08
CA LEU A 40 10.23 -8.00 -2.38
C LEU A 40 11.70 -7.95 -2.80
N ASN A 41 12.21 -9.07 -3.30
CA ASN A 41 13.57 -9.17 -3.83
C ASN A 41 13.62 -8.65 -5.27
N ILE A 42 13.53 -7.33 -5.43
CA ILE A 42 13.55 -6.63 -6.73
C ILE A 42 14.54 -5.46 -6.70
N PRO A 43 15.04 -5.01 -7.87
CA PRO A 43 15.86 -3.80 -7.96
C PRO A 43 15.11 -2.56 -7.44
N GLY A 44 15.87 -1.51 -7.13
CA GLY A 44 15.30 -0.22 -6.73
C GLY A 44 14.38 0.37 -7.80
N ALA A 45 13.41 1.18 -7.35
CA ALA A 45 12.52 1.89 -8.26
C ALA A 45 13.32 2.85 -9.16
N LEU A 46 13.00 2.86 -10.45
CA LEU A 46 13.53 3.82 -11.42
C LEU A 46 12.64 5.07 -11.43
N SER A 47 13.25 6.24 -11.58
CA SER A 47 12.48 7.45 -11.89
C SER A 47 11.90 7.37 -13.30
N GLU A 48 10.90 8.20 -13.59
CA GLU A 48 10.31 8.30 -14.94
C GLU A 48 11.36 8.69 -16.00
N MET A 49 12.47 9.33 -15.63
CA MET A 49 13.56 9.67 -16.55
C MET A 49 14.52 8.50 -16.81
N GLU A 50 14.57 7.51 -15.93
CA GLU A 50 15.45 6.34 -16.01
C GLU A 50 14.75 5.11 -16.61
N LEU A 51 13.43 5.17 -16.77
CA LEU A 51 12.56 4.20 -17.45
C LEU A 51 12.68 4.32 -18.97
#